data_AF-K0C939-F1
#
_entry.id   AF-K0C939-F1
#
_cell.length_a   1.000
_cell.length_b   1.000
_cell.length_c   1.000
_cell.angle_alpha   90.00
_cell.angle_beta   90.00
_cell.angle_gamma   90.00
#
_symmetry.space_group_name_H-M   'P 1'
#
loop_
_entity.id
_entity.type
_entity.pdbx_description
1 polymer ?
#
loop_
_entity_poly.entity_id
_entity_poly.type
_entity_poly.pdbx_seq_one_letter_code
_entity_poly.pdbx_strand_id
1 'polypeptide(L)'
;MPFGADDAERIYEHGQLVISYHSRGPSSANILRVKESYIPPYYTIDRLGFSGFSELALNPTSFLEEIERFPLEQAQNLVNEIKQQLIEKNLSKYSQPQSVQGYLPDDYIFIPLQTVGDPVADLSQLDQLDVAQAAAEFAASIGKDIVIKRHPLCRSEQVEVALTHLERDFSNVHVVDHSIHSLIEKAFCVMGCNSGVLCEALVHGAHVITFGGSDFQIATRSISHPDDIPAAVLGSSEVDHSFRLRFLAWYLSSYCVRADDVEAIQNHIGIALSQLDVLPKDANARQLEKFNECAQRERERRNRVLAEYRTSRNDVI
;
A
#
# COMPACT_ATOMS: atom_id res chain seq x y z
N MET A 1 -1.13 14.24 15.72
CA MET A 1 0.26 13.95 16.13
C MET A 1 1.18 14.24 14.95
N PRO A 2 2.42 14.72 15.16
CA PRO A 2 3.38 14.92 14.07
C PRO A 2 3.77 13.58 13.41
N PHE A 3 4.29 13.65 12.18
CA PHE A 3 4.89 12.53 11.45
C PHE A 3 6.04 11.93 12.26
N GLY A 4 6.16 10.59 12.32
CA GLY A 4 7.18 9.89 13.12
C GLY A 4 6.79 9.56 14.56
N ALA A 5 5.52 9.76 14.94
CA ALA A 5 4.95 9.34 16.24
C ALA A 5 4.18 8.00 16.12
N ASP A 6 4.62 7.14 15.22
CA ASP A 6 3.95 5.90 14.85
C ASP A 6 3.80 4.96 16.06
N ASP A 7 4.86 4.88 16.88
CA ASP A 7 4.94 4.06 18.10
C ASP A 7 4.45 4.77 19.38
N ALA A 8 4.09 6.05 19.30
CA ALA A 8 3.70 6.77 20.51
C ALA A 8 2.46 6.12 21.14
N GLU A 9 2.46 5.98 22.46
CA GLU A 9 1.31 5.40 23.14
C GLU A 9 0.05 6.24 22.90
N ARG A 10 -1.08 5.57 22.64
CA ARG A 10 -2.39 6.21 22.52
C ARG A 10 -3.14 6.05 23.83
N ILE A 11 -3.19 7.13 24.61
CA ILE A 11 -3.86 7.18 25.90
C ILE A 11 -5.36 7.39 25.68
N TYR A 12 -6.19 6.64 26.40
CA TYR A 12 -7.64 6.75 26.38
C TYR A 12 -8.24 6.57 27.78
N GLU A 13 -9.37 7.22 28.05
CA GLU A 13 -10.14 7.03 29.27
C GLU A 13 -11.09 5.83 29.16
N HIS A 14 -11.67 5.42 30.29
CA HIS A 14 -12.69 4.36 30.30
C HIS A 14 -13.88 4.72 29.38
N GLY A 15 -14.26 3.76 28.53
CA GLY A 15 -15.31 3.93 27.52
C GLY A 15 -14.95 4.84 26.36
N GLN A 16 -13.71 5.35 26.25
CA GLN A 16 -13.29 6.18 25.14
C GLN A 16 -12.75 5.33 23.99
N LEU A 17 -13.24 5.59 22.77
CA LEU A 17 -12.62 5.13 21.53
C LEU A 17 -11.66 6.21 21.01
N VAL A 18 -10.44 5.81 20.66
CA VAL A 18 -9.44 6.64 20.01
C VAL A 18 -9.27 6.19 18.57
N ILE A 19 -9.51 7.10 17.63
CA ILE A 19 -9.18 6.91 16.22
C ILE A 19 -7.85 7.61 15.97
N SER A 20 -6.83 6.83 15.62
CA SER A 20 -5.47 7.30 15.47
C SER A 20 -4.99 7.12 14.04
N TYR A 21 -4.64 8.22 13.39
CA TYR A 21 -4.05 8.19 12.07
C TYR A 21 -2.55 7.87 12.13
N HIS A 22 -2.07 7.05 11.19
CA HIS A 22 -0.66 6.71 10.99
C HIS A 22 0.04 6.29 12.29
N SER A 23 -0.40 5.16 12.84
CA SER A 23 0.10 4.64 14.12
C SER A 23 0.12 3.14 14.15
N ARG A 24 0.94 2.56 15.04
CA ARG A 24 0.99 1.13 15.34
C ARG A 24 1.09 0.90 16.85
N GLY A 25 0.89 -0.33 17.30
CA GLY A 25 1.08 -0.71 18.71
C GLY A 25 0.26 -1.94 19.10
N PRO A 26 0.22 -2.28 20.40
CA PRO A 26 -0.52 -3.44 20.86
C PRO A 26 -2.02 -3.32 20.57
N SER A 27 -2.67 -4.48 20.47
CA SER A 27 -4.10 -4.58 20.31
C SER A 27 -4.82 -3.98 21.51
N SER A 28 -5.80 -3.13 21.25
CA SER A 28 -6.72 -2.59 22.24
C SER A 28 -8.08 -2.40 21.61
N ALA A 29 -9.13 -2.82 22.31
CA ALA A 29 -10.52 -2.59 21.88
C ALA A 29 -10.85 -1.08 21.78
N ASN A 30 -10.08 -0.22 22.43
CA ASN A 30 -10.29 1.22 22.49
C ASN A 30 -9.55 2.01 21.41
N ILE A 31 -8.77 1.36 20.53
CA ILE A 31 -7.96 2.07 19.54
C ILE A 31 -8.23 1.52 18.13
N LEU A 32 -8.76 2.37 17.25
CA LEU A 32 -8.77 2.15 15.81
C LEU A 32 -7.62 2.92 15.17
N ARG A 33 -6.83 2.25 14.33
CA ARG A 33 -5.70 2.85 13.62
C ARG A 33 -6.05 2.97 12.16
N VAL A 34 -5.89 4.16 11.61
CA VAL A 34 -6.32 4.51 10.26
C VAL A 34 -5.12 4.96 9.44
N LYS A 35 -5.00 4.47 8.21
CA LYS A 35 -4.01 4.93 7.24
C LYS A 35 -4.58 4.83 5.83
N GLU A 36 -4.12 5.68 4.92
CA GLU A 36 -4.37 5.48 3.49
C GLU A 36 -3.87 4.09 3.08
N SER A 37 -4.73 3.35 2.40
CA SER A 37 -4.33 2.12 1.71
C SER A 37 -3.48 2.46 0.48
N TYR A 38 -3.04 1.44 -0.24
CA TYR A 38 -2.19 1.60 -1.42
C TYR A 38 -2.97 2.12 -2.63
N ILE A 39 -4.27 1.81 -2.70
CA ILE A 39 -5.17 2.20 -3.79
C ILE A 39 -6.03 3.39 -3.32
N PRO A 40 -5.96 4.58 -3.94
CA PRO A 40 -6.89 5.65 -3.63
C PRO A 40 -8.32 5.34 -4.12
N PRO A 41 -9.38 5.77 -3.41
CA PRO A 41 -9.39 6.54 -2.16
C PRO A 41 -9.60 5.65 -0.91
N TYR A 42 -8.99 4.46 -0.86
CA TYR A 42 -9.20 3.49 0.22
C TYR A 42 -8.31 3.75 1.43
N TYR A 43 -8.81 3.40 2.61
CA TYR A 43 -8.15 3.51 3.91
C TYR A 43 -8.27 2.20 4.66
N THR A 44 -7.20 1.78 5.34
CA THR A 44 -7.26 0.67 6.29
C THR A 44 -7.76 1.17 7.64
N ILE A 45 -8.62 0.40 8.31
CA ILE A 45 -8.99 0.59 9.71
C ILE A 45 -8.62 -0.69 10.46
N ASP A 46 -7.57 -0.64 11.28
CA ASP A 46 -6.97 -1.82 11.88
C ASP A 46 -6.66 -1.60 13.37
N ARG A 47 -6.64 -2.68 14.15
CA ARG A 47 -6.46 -2.62 15.60
C ARG A 47 -5.02 -2.74 16.08
N LEU A 48 -4.07 -3.00 15.18
CA LEU A 48 -2.63 -3.10 15.47
C LEU A 48 -1.84 -2.02 14.76
N GLY A 49 -2.13 -1.73 13.49
CA GLY A 49 -1.34 -0.78 12.72
C GLY A 49 -1.72 -0.71 11.25
N PHE A 50 -0.72 -0.72 10.38
CA PHE A 50 -0.87 -0.60 8.93
C PHE A 50 0.26 -1.36 8.24
N SER A 51 0.09 -1.75 6.98
CA SER A 51 1.10 -2.50 6.24
C SER A 51 1.57 -3.72 7.03
N GLY A 52 2.87 -4.00 7.13
CA GLY A 52 3.37 -5.15 7.90
C GLY A 52 3.12 -5.08 9.43
N PHE A 53 2.60 -3.97 9.96
CA PHE A 53 2.21 -3.84 11.36
C PHE A 53 0.71 -4.07 11.60
N SER A 54 -0.07 -4.30 10.55
CA SER A 54 -1.49 -4.54 10.67
C SER A 54 -1.77 -5.93 11.24
N GLU A 55 -3.01 -6.15 11.67
CA GLU A 55 -3.43 -7.49 12.04
C GLU A 55 -3.36 -8.47 10.88
N LEU A 56 -3.76 -8.05 9.68
CA LEU A 56 -3.73 -8.89 8.50
C LEU A 56 -2.31 -9.39 8.18
N ALA A 57 -1.31 -8.52 8.34
CA ALA A 57 0.08 -8.91 8.13
C ALA A 57 0.61 -9.85 9.23
N LEU A 58 0.21 -9.63 10.48
CA LEU A 58 0.69 -10.41 11.63
C LEU A 58 -0.04 -11.75 11.82
N ASN A 59 -1.30 -11.82 11.41
CA ASN A 59 -2.17 -13.00 11.55
C ASN A 59 -2.94 -13.31 10.24
N PRO A 60 -2.25 -13.50 9.11
CA PRO A 60 -2.90 -13.67 7.80
C PRO A 60 -3.86 -14.87 7.75
N THR A 61 -3.54 -15.94 8.47
CA THR A 61 -4.36 -17.16 8.52
C THR A 61 -5.76 -16.93 9.08
N SER A 62 -5.93 -15.92 9.94
CA SER A 62 -7.23 -15.57 10.54
C SER A 62 -8.22 -15.04 9.52
N PHE A 63 -7.76 -14.59 8.35
CA PHE A 63 -8.58 -13.99 7.31
C PHE A 63 -8.81 -14.90 6.10
N LEU A 64 -8.15 -16.06 6.04
CA LEU A 64 -8.22 -16.96 4.88
C LEU A 64 -9.64 -17.41 4.57
N GLU A 65 -10.43 -17.75 5.60
CA GLU A 65 -11.81 -18.20 5.42
C GLU A 65 -12.71 -17.11 4.80
N GLU A 66 -12.54 -15.86 5.21
CA GLU A 66 -13.29 -14.72 4.65
C GLU A 66 -12.87 -14.43 3.21
N ILE A 67 -11.55 -14.44 2.95
CA ILE A 67 -10.99 -14.27 1.61
C ILE A 67 -11.53 -15.35 0.69
N GLU A 68 -11.43 -16.63 1.07
CA GLU A 68 -11.86 -17.75 0.24
C GLU A 68 -13.36 -17.77 -0.01
N ARG A 69 -14.17 -17.25 0.91
CA ARG A 69 -15.63 -17.15 0.74
C ARG A 69 -16.05 -16.05 -0.23
N PHE A 70 -15.18 -15.11 -0.56
CA PHE A 70 -15.52 -14.04 -1.49
C PHE A 70 -15.87 -14.62 -2.88
N PRO A 71 -17.06 -14.34 -3.46
CA PRO A 71 -17.46 -14.92 -4.74
C PRO A 71 -16.50 -14.53 -5.86
N LEU A 72 -15.91 -15.51 -6.54
CA LEU A 72 -14.85 -15.28 -7.53
C LEU A 72 -15.29 -14.36 -8.68
N GLU A 73 -16.51 -14.52 -9.19
CA GLU A 73 -17.04 -13.66 -10.26
C GLU A 73 -17.17 -12.21 -9.81
N GLN A 74 -17.67 -11.97 -8.59
CA GLN A 74 -17.76 -10.62 -8.02
C GLN A 74 -16.37 -10.03 -7.77
N ALA A 75 -15.44 -10.85 -7.30
CA ALA A 75 -14.05 -10.44 -7.11
C ALA A 75 -13.40 -10.00 -8.43
N GLN A 76 -13.59 -10.81 -9.49
CA GLN A 76 -13.06 -10.51 -10.81
C GLN A 76 -13.62 -9.18 -11.35
N ASN A 77 -14.93 -8.96 -11.23
CA ASN A 77 -15.58 -7.73 -11.70
C ASN A 77 -15.06 -6.50 -10.94
N LEU A 78 -15.03 -6.56 -9.60
CA LEU A 78 -14.56 -5.45 -8.76
C LEU A 78 -13.09 -5.10 -9.05
N VAL A 79 -12.21 -6.11 -9.11
CA VAL A 79 -10.78 -5.88 -9.38
C VAL A 79 -10.57 -5.31 -10.79
N ASN A 80 -11.33 -5.78 -11.79
CA ASN A 80 -11.26 -5.26 -13.15
C ASN A 80 -11.74 -3.80 -13.24
N GLU A 81 -12.84 -3.46 -12.57
CA GLU A 81 -13.35 -2.08 -12.51
C GLU A 81 -12.31 -1.15 -11.88
N ILE A 82 -11.68 -1.56 -10.77
CA ILE A 82 -10.63 -0.79 -10.12
C ILE A 82 -9.42 -0.66 -11.04
N LYS A 83 -8.95 -1.76 -11.65
CA LYS A 83 -7.84 -1.75 -12.62
C LYS A 83 -8.09 -0.74 -13.75
N GLN A 84 -9.27 -0.77 -14.36
CA GLN A 84 -9.65 0.17 -15.42
C GLN A 84 -9.60 1.61 -14.94
N GLN A 85 -10.16 1.91 -13.76
CA GLN A 85 -10.12 3.26 -13.19
C GLN A 85 -8.70 3.77 -12.93
N LEU A 86 -7.80 2.92 -12.43
CA LEU A 86 -6.41 3.29 -12.19
C LEU A 86 -5.69 3.61 -13.50
N ILE A 87 -5.86 2.76 -14.52
CA ILE A 87 -5.23 2.94 -15.83
C ILE A 87 -5.77 4.17 -16.55
N GLU A 88 -7.09 4.28 -16.71
CA GLU A 88 -7.72 5.37 -17.48
C GLU A 88 -7.43 6.76 -16.91
N LYS A 89 -7.32 6.86 -15.59
CA LYS A 89 -7.06 8.13 -14.90
C LYS A 89 -5.59 8.33 -14.55
N ASN A 90 -4.73 7.37 -14.88
CA ASN A 90 -3.32 7.35 -14.47
C ASN A 90 -3.17 7.59 -12.95
N LEU A 91 -4.04 6.94 -12.17
CA LEU A 91 -4.25 7.22 -10.75
C LEU A 91 -3.39 6.30 -9.88
N SER A 92 -2.47 6.91 -9.13
CA SER A 92 -1.72 6.26 -8.06
C SER A 92 -1.71 7.17 -6.83
N LYS A 93 -1.16 6.69 -5.71
CA LYS A 93 -0.98 7.48 -4.48
C LYS A 93 -0.19 8.78 -4.74
N TYR A 94 0.80 8.73 -5.62
CA TYR A 94 1.57 9.89 -6.07
C TYR A 94 1.30 10.18 -7.54
N SER A 95 1.35 11.46 -7.92
CA SER A 95 1.16 11.90 -9.30
C SER A 95 2.11 11.17 -10.25
N GLN A 96 1.56 10.63 -11.33
CA GLN A 96 2.33 9.94 -12.36
C GLN A 96 2.61 10.85 -13.56
N PRO A 97 3.77 10.69 -14.22
CA PRO A 97 4.04 11.33 -15.51
C PRO A 97 2.95 10.98 -16.54
N GLN A 98 2.54 11.96 -17.35
CA GLN A 98 1.48 11.80 -18.36
C GLN A 98 2.00 11.26 -19.69
N SER A 99 3.29 11.42 -19.98
CA SER A 99 3.93 10.89 -21.19
C SER A 99 4.99 9.85 -20.85
N VAL A 100 5.06 8.81 -21.67
CA VAL A 100 6.20 7.88 -21.75
C VAL A 100 7.40 8.69 -22.24
N GLN A 101 8.46 8.79 -21.45
CA GLN A 101 9.65 9.55 -21.80
C GLN A 101 10.83 8.62 -22.06
N GLY A 102 11.19 8.44 -23.34
CA GLY A 102 12.35 7.65 -23.71
C GLY A 102 12.03 6.19 -24.01
N TYR A 103 13.07 5.39 -24.07
CA TYR A 103 13.00 3.97 -24.43
C TYR A 103 12.51 3.14 -23.23
N LEU A 104 11.68 2.15 -23.50
CA LEU A 104 11.29 1.13 -22.55
C LEU A 104 11.49 -0.22 -23.25
N PRO A 105 12.28 -1.14 -22.68
CA PRO A 105 12.45 -2.46 -23.26
C PRO A 105 11.11 -3.22 -23.28
N ASP A 106 11.04 -4.21 -24.16
CA ASP A 106 9.96 -5.19 -24.15
C ASP A 106 10.35 -6.33 -23.18
N ASP A 107 9.40 -6.79 -22.36
CA ASP A 107 9.56 -7.98 -21.49
C ASP A 107 10.73 -7.90 -20.46
N TYR A 108 10.50 -7.15 -19.37
CA TYR A 108 11.49 -6.86 -18.33
C TYR A 108 10.98 -7.14 -16.91
N ILE A 109 11.88 -7.23 -15.94
CA ILE A 109 11.52 -7.23 -14.52
C ILE A 109 11.44 -5.78 -14.04
N PHE A 110 10.31 -5.39 -13.45
CA PHE A 110 10.10 -4.04 -12.93
C PHE A 110 10.43 -3.97 -11.43
N ILE A 111 11.28 -3.02 -11.03
CA ILE A 111 11.66 -2.78 -9.63
C ILE A 111 11.30 -1.34 -9.22
N PRO A 112 10.13 -1.11 -8.59
CA PRO A 112 9.82 0.16 -7.95
C PRO A 112 10.56 0.29 -6.61
N LEU A 113 11.48 1.24 -6.51
CA LEU A 113 12.19 1.51 -5.25
C LEU A 113 11.30 2.25 -4.24
N GLN A 114 11.60 2.04 -2.96
CA GLN A 114 11.01 2.76 -1.83
C GLN A 114 11.98 3.80 -1.25
N THR A 115 11.46 4.69 -0.42
CA THR A 115 12.28 5.63 0.36
C THR A 115 12.97 4.92 1.52
N VAL A 116 14.29 5.11 1.65
CA VAL A 116 15.15 4.54 2.71
C VAL A 116 14.85 5.02 4.14
N GLY A 117 13.86 5.91 4.33
CA GLY A 117 13.47 6.44 5.65
C GLY A 117 11.97 6.26 5.95
N ASP A 118 11.28 5.41 5.20
CA ASP A 118 9.91 5.04 5.53
C ASP A 118 9.93 4.04 6.70
N PRO A 119 9.11 4.22 7.77
CA PRO A 119 9.00 3.24 8.84
C PRO A 119 8.65 1.81 8.37
N VAL A 120 8.02 1.64 7.21
CA VAL A 120 7.79 0.28 6.66
C VAL A 120 9.04 -0.31 6.01
N ALA A 121 10.07 0.47 5.68
CA ALA A 121 11.32 -0.05 5.15
C ALA A 121 12.05 -0.92 6.18
N ASP A 122 11.82 -0.70 7.48
CA ASP A 122 12.34 -1.54 8.57
C ASP A 122 11.79 -2.99 8.53
N LEU A 123 10.72 -3.23 7.78
CA LEU A 123 10.14 -4.56 7.56
C LEU A 123 10.81 -5.30 6.39
N SER A 124 11.81 -4.70 5.76
CA SER A 124 12.55 -5.32 4.66
C SER A 124 13.45 -6.44 5.19
N GLN A 125 13.40 -7.59 4.53
CA GLN A 125 14.31 -8.71 4.81
C GLN A 125 15.61 -8.59 4.01
N LEU A 126 15.55 -7.87 2.88
CA LEU A 126 16.66 -7.67 1.95
C LEU A 126 16.84 -6.19 1.64
N ASP A 127 18.06 -5.75 1.33
CA ASP A 127 18.27 -4.39 0.82
C ASP A 127 17.79 -4.29 -0.63
N GLN A 128 17.09 -3.21 -0.97
CA GLN A 128 16.49 -3.05 -2.29
C GLN A 128 17.53 -2.88 -3.42
N LEU A 129 18.72 -2.35 -3.12
CA LEU A 129 19.81 -2.17 -4.09
C LEU A 129 20.56 -3.48 -4.29
N ASP A 130 20.77 -4.24 -3.21
CA ASP A 130 21.33 -5.60 -3.30
C ASP A 130 20.41 -6.51 -4.12
N VAL A 131 19.09 -6.43 -3.91
CA VAL A 131 18.09 -7.14 -4.72
C VAL A 131 18.12 -6.68 -6.18
N ALA A 132 18.22 -5.37 -6.43
CA ALA A 132 18.30 -4.85 -7.80
C ALA A 132 19.55 -5.37 -8.54
N GLN A 133 20.69 -5.44 -7.86
CA GLN A 133 21.92 -6.01 -8.42
C GLN A 133 21.75 -7.51 -8.72
N ALA A 134 21.30 -8.31 -7.74
CA ALA A 134 21.11 -9.75 -7.93
C ALA A 134 20.07 -10.07 -9.01
N ALA A 135 19.00 -9.26 -9.09
CA ALA A 135 18.01 -9.36 -10.16
C ALA A 135 18.61 -9.01 -11.52
N ALA A 136 19.47 -8.00 -11.63
CA ALA A 136 20.15 -7.65 -12.88
C ALA A 136 21.06 -8.78 -13.38
N GLU A 137 21.84 -9.39 -12.50
CA GLU A 137 22.68 -10.56 -12.80
C GLU A 137 21.85 -11.73 -13.31
N PHE A 138 20.75 -12.06 -12.61
CA PHE A 138 19.89 -13.16 -13.04
C PHE A 138 19.13 -12.84 -14.34
N ALA A 139 18.57 -11.64 -14.48
CA ALA A 139 17.83 -11.23 -15.67
C ALA A 139 18.71 -11.29 -16.92
N ALA A 140 19.97 -10.86 -16.82
CA ALA A 140 20.94 -10.98 -17.91
C ALA A 140 21.13 -12.45 -18.33
N SER A 141 21.17 -13.38 -17.37
CA SER A 141 21.34 -14.82 -17.65
C SER A 141 20.16 -15.45 -18.41
N ILE A 142 18.98 -14.85 -18.34
CA ILE A 142 17.76 -15.28 -19.06
C ILE A 142 17.37 -14.34 -20.20
N GLY A 143 18.24 -13.39 -20.57
CA GLY A 143 18.02 -12.47 -21.68
C GLY A 143 16.90 -11.46 -21.44
N LYS A 144 16.70 -11.03 -20.19
CA LYS A 144 15.71 -10.01 -19.80
C LYS A 144 16.38 -8.73 -19.31
N ASP A 145 15.68 -7.62 -19.52
CA ASP A 145 16.03 -6.32 -18.94
C ASP A 145 15.46 -6.16 -17.53
N ILE A 146 16.07 -5.25 -16.77
CA ILE A 146 15.55 -4.69 -15.52
C ILE A 146 15.16 -3.25 -15.78
N VAL A 147 13.94 -2.89 -15.40
CA VAL A 147 13.51 -1.49 -15.35
C VAL A 147 13.36 -1.08 -13.90
N ILE A 148 14.08 -0.04 -13.49
CA ILE A 148 14.03 0.48 -12.12
C ILE A 148 13.37 1.85 -12.13
N LYS A 149 12.41 2.07 -11.22
CA LYS A 149 11.85 3.40 -10.97
C LYS A 149 12.18 3.86 -9.57
N ARG A 150 12.86 5.00 -9.45
CA ARG A 150 13.13 5.65 -8.17
C ARG A 150 11.84 6.19 -7.55
N HIS A 151 11.71 6.10 -6.22
CA HIS A 151 10.57 6.70 -5.52
C HIS A 151 10.56 8.24 -5.70
N PRO A 152 9.42 8.88 -6.02
CA PRO A 152 9.35 10.32 -6.30
C PRO A 152 9.72 11.22 -5.13
N LEU A 153 9.58 10.72 -3.89
CA LEU A 153 9.98 11.42 -2.66
C LEU A 153 11.39 11.07 -2.18
N CYS A 154 12.10 10.15 -2.87
CA CYS A 154 13.47 9.84 -2.49
C CYS A 154 14.39 11.01 -2.85
N ARG A 155 15.17 11.47 -1.87
CA ARG A 155 16.20 12.51 -2.03
C ARG A 155 17.59 12.02 -1.63
N SER A 156 17.74 10.72 -1.35
CA SER A 156 19.01 10.12 -0.96
C SER A 156 20.02 10.15 -2.12
N GLU A 157 21.14 10.82 -1.93
CA GLU A 157 22.27 10.83 -2.88
C GLU A 157 22.87 9.43 -3.03
N GLN A 158 22.90 8.63 -1.96
CA GLN A 158 23.39 7.25 -1.99
C GLN A 158 22.59 6.38 -2.97
N VAL A 159 21.26 6.53 -2.97
CA VAL A 159 20.39 5.80 -3.92
C VAL A 159 20.68 6.24 -5.35
N GLU A 160 20.88 7.55 -5.59
CA GLU A 160 21.20 8.06 -6.93
C GLU A 160 22.53 7.50 -7.46
N VAL A 161 23.57 7.52 -6.62
CA VAL A 161 24.88 6.97 -6.96
C VAL A 161 24.81 5.47 -7.23
N ALA A 162 24.06 4.73 -6.41
CA ALA A 162 23.88 3.29 -6.61
C ALA A 162 23.15 2.96 -7.93
N LEU A 163 22.10 3.71 -8.27
CA LEU A 163 21.41 3.56 -9.55
C LEU A 163 22.33 3.84 -10.75
N THR A 164 23.13 4.90 -10.67
CA THR A 164 24.13 5.23 -11.70
C THR A 164 25.16 4.12 -11.87
N HIS A 165 25.60 3.49 -10.77
CA HIS A 165 26.52 2.36 -10.83
C HIS A 165 25.86 1.13 -11.45
N LEU A 166 24.60 0.82 -11.10
CA LEU A 166 23.87 -0.30 -11.69
C LEU A 166 23.73 -0.14 -13.22
N GLU A 167 23.33 1.03 -13.72
CA GLU A 167 23.24 1.26 -15.19
C GLU A 167 24.59 1.18 -15.90
N ARG A 168 25.68 1.56 -15.21
CA ARG A 168 27.03 1.46 -15.77
C ARG A 168 27.52 0.01 -15.81
N ASP A 169 27.26 -0.73 -14.75
CA ASP A 169 27.83 -2.07 -14.54
C ASP A 169 26.99 -3.16 -15.23
N PHE A 170 25.70 -2.90 -15.50
CA PHE A 170 24.78 -3.81 -16.16
C PHE A 170 24.12 -3.16 -17.38
N SER A 171 24.44 -3.65 -18.57
CA SER A 171 23.86 -3.13 -19.83
C SER A 171 22.36 -3.41 -19.99
N ASN A 172 21.79 -4.30 -19.17
CA ASN A 172 20.38 -4.66 -19.15
C ASN A 172 19.58 -3.92 -18.06
N VAL A 173 20.15 -2.92 -17.39
CA VAL A 173 19.46 -2.10 -16.38
C VAL A 173 19.11 -0.74 -16.95
N HIS A 174 17.85 -0.32 -16.78
CA HIS A 174 17.32 0.96 -17.23
C HIS A 174 16.62 1.67 -16.08
N VAL A 175 17.09 2.85 -15.70
CA VAL A 175 16.43 3.70 -14.69
C VAL A 175 15.52 4.69 -15.40
N VAL A 176 14.22 4.62 -15.10
CA VAL A 176 13.19 5.37 -15.81
C VAL A 176 12.24 6.12 -14.88
N ASP A 177 11.62 7.18 -15.40
CA ASP A 177 10.52 7.88 -14.73
C ASP A 177 9.25 7.89 -15.60
N HIS A 178 8.66 6.72 -15.79
CA HIS A 178 7.38 6.54 -16.50
C HIS A 178 6.23 6.35 -15.52
N SER A 179 4.98 6.51 -15.96
CA SER A 179 3.84 6.05 -15.17
C SER A 179 4.03 4.59 -14.76
N ILE A 180 3.84 4.30 -13.46
CA ILE A 180 3.92 2.93 -12.96
C ILE A 180 2.91 2.00 -13.65
N HIS A 181 1.75 2.50 -14.12
CA HIS A 181 0.79 1.65 -14.81
C HIS A 181 1.33 1.16 -16.15
N SER A 182 2.00 2.04 -16.91
CA SER A 182 2.69 1.67 -18.15
C SER A 182 3.87 0.74 -17.91
N LEU A 183 4.52 0.87 -16.75
CA LEU A 183 5.63 -0.02 -16.36
C LEU A 183 5.11 -1.41 -15.96
N ILE A 184 4.07 -1.47 -15.15
CA ILE A 184 3.47 -2.73 -14.70
C ILE A 184 2.88 -3.52 -15.88
N GLU A 185 2.18 -2.84 -16.79
CA GLU A 185 1.50 -3.48 -17.93
C GLU A 185 2.45 -4.32 -18.81
N LYS A 186 3.71 -3.90 -18.96
CA LYS A 186 4.71 -4.59 -19.79
C LYS A 186 5.70 -5.44 -19.00
N ALA A 187 5.59 -5.45 -17.67
CA ALA A 187 6.52 -6.17 -16.83
C ALA A 187 6.27 -7.69 -16.91
N PHE A 188 7.36 -8.45 -17.04
CA PHE A 188 7.37 -9.90 -16.86
C PHE A 188 6.95 -10.27 -15.43
N CYS A 189 7.53 -9.57 -14.45
CA CYS A 189 7.13 -9.59 -13.06
C CYS A 189 7.52 -8.27 -12.39
N VAL A 190 6.93 -7.98 -11.24
CA VAL A 190 7.21 -6.79 -10.45
C VAL A 190 7.80 -7.21 -9.11
N MET A 191 8.98 -6.69 -8.77
CA MET A 191 9.70 -7.05 -7.55
C MET A 191 9.97 -5.82 -6.69
N GLY A 192 9.68 -5.88 -5.40
CA GLY A 192 10.00 -4.80 -4.48
C GLY A 192 9.87 -5.22 -3.02
N CYS A 193 10.15 -4.30 -2.10
CA CYS A 193 10.03 -4.58 -0.66
C CYS A 193 8.55 -4.72 -0.26
N ASN A 194 7.91 -3.59 0.03
CA ASN A 194 6.51 -3.47 0.45
C ASN A 194 5.90 -2.14 -0.03
N SER A 195 6.41 -1.62 -1.16
CA SER A 195 5.90 -0.42 -1.81
C SER A 195 4.44 -0.59 -2.23
N GLY A 196 3.66 0.49 -2.14
CA GLY A 196 2.26 0.49 -2.62
C GLY A 196 2.11 0.16 -4.11
N VAL A 197 3.17 0.41 -4.91
CA VAL A 197 3.22 0.02 -6.33
C VAL A 197 3.05 -1.49 -6.51
N LEU A 198 3.46 -2.31 -5.54
CA LEU A 198 3.29 -3.76 -5.58
C LEU A 198 1.82 -4.18 -5.42
N CYS A 199 1.06 -3.46 -4.58
CA CYS A 199 -0.38 -3.66 -4.47
C CYS A 199 -1.10 -3.21 -5.76
N GLU A 200 -0.68 -2.09 -6.35
CA GLU A 200 -1.16 -1.68 -7.68
C GLU A 200 -0.83 -2.74 -8.75
N ALA A 201 0.35 -3.36 -8.70
CA ALA A 201 0.74 -4.43 -9.60
C ALA A 201 -0.12 -5.69 -9.44
N LEU A 202 -0.51 -6.05 -8.21
CA LEU A 202 -1.48 -7.13 -7.97
C LEU A 202 -2.83 -6.83 -8.64
N VAL A 203 -3.33 -5.61 -8.55
CA VAL A 203 -4.57 -5.17 -9.23
C VAL A 203 -4.45 -5.26 -10.75
N HIS A 204 -3.27 -4.99 -11.29
CA HIS A 204 -2.98 -5.20 -12.72
C HIS A 204 -2.97 -6.67 -13.13
N GLY A 205 -2.87 -7.59 -12.17
CA GLY A 205 -2.73 -9.02 -12.41
C GLY A 205 -1.29 -9.46 -12.65
N ALA A 206 -0.30 -8.62 -12.35
CA ALA A 206 1.11 -8.96 -12.53
C ALA A 206 1.55 -10.03 -11.52
N HIS A 207 2.56 -10.82 -11.89
CA HIS A 207 3.31 -11.65 -10.95
C HIS A 207 4.15 -10.74 -10.04
N VAL A 208 3.86 -10.75 -8.73
CA VAL A 208 4.46 -9.83 -7.77
C VAL A 208 5.33 -10.58 -6.77
N ILE A 209 6.58 -10.15 -6.65
CA ILE A 209 7.57 -10.70 -5.74
C ILE A 209 7.86 -9.65 -4.65
N THR A 210 7.76 -10.05 -3.39
CA THR A 210 8.00 -9.18 -2.23
C THR A 210 9.19 -9.65 -1.41
N PHE A 211 9.94 -8.72 -0.82
CA PHE A 211 10.99 -9.02 0.15
C PHE A 211 10.87 -8.20 1.45
N GLY A 212 9.70 -7.62 1.70
CA GLY A 212 9.37 -6.99 2.98
C GLY A 212 7.93 -7.26 3.40
N GLY A 213 7.68 -7.13 4.70
CA GLY A 213 6.36 -7.38 5.28
C GLY A 213 5.32 -6.34 4.83
N SER A 214 4.14 -6.82 4.44
CA SER A 214 2.96 -6.00 4.16
C SER A 214 1.68 -6.78 4.42
N ASP A 215 0.56 -6.08 4.56
CA ASP A 215 -0.79 -6.64 4.68
C ASP A 215 -1.31 -7.26 3.36
N PHE A 216 -0.64 -7.02 2.24
CA PHE A 216 -0.89 -7.71 0.97
C PHE A 216 0.10 -8.84 0.66
N GLN A 217 1.10 -9.09 1.52
CA GLN A 217 2.15 -10.07 1.27
C GLN A 217 1.59 -11.47 1.02
N ILE A 218 0.47 -11.83 1.66
CA ILE A 218 -0.24 -13.10 1.48
C ILE A 218 -0.65 -13.36 0.01
N ALA A 219 -0.79 -12.31 -0.80
CA ALA A 219 -1.13 -12.37 -2.20
C ALA A 219 0.08 -12.26 -3.15
N THR A 220 1.31 -12.36 -2.62
CA THR A 220 2.56 -12.21 -3.37
C THR A 220 3.48 -13.41 -3.18
N ARG A 221 4.44 -13.59 -4.10
CA ARG A 221 5.57 -14.50 -3.86
C ARG A 221 6.60 -13.79 -2.98
N SER A 222 6.63 -14.09 -1.69
CA SER A 222 7.64 -13.51 -0.80
C SER A 222 8.97 -14.28 -0.87
N ILE A 223 10.09 -13.55 -0.90
CA ILE A 223 11.45 -14.08 -0.80
C ILE A 223 12.16 -13.49 0.42
N SER A 224 13.13 -14.24 0.95
CA SER A 224 13.90 -13.83 2.15
C SER A 224 15.41 -13.92 1.95
N HIS A 225 15.85 -14.46 0.80
CA HIS A 225 17.24 -14.56 0.41
C HIS A 225 17.40 -14.22 -1.08
N PRO A 226 18.49 -13.56 -1.52
CA PRO A 226 18.71 -13.26 -2.95
C PRO A 226 18.72 -14.51 -3.85
N ASP A 227 19.20 -15.65 -3.33
CA ASP A 227 19.19 -16.94 -4.05
C ASP A 227 17.78 -17.44 -4.41
N ASP A 228 16.71 -16.88 -3.81
CA ASP A 228 15.34 -17.20 -4.17
C ASP A 228 14.88 -16.50 -5.47
N ILE A 229 15.59 -15.45 -5.91
CA ILE A 229 15.23 -14.61 -7.07
C ILE A 229 14.99 -15.46 -8.32
N PRO A 230 15.90 -16.39 -8.74
CA PRO A 230 15.68 -17.20 -9.93
C PRO A 230 14.37 -17.98 -9.91
N ALA A 231 14.10 -18.69 -8.81
CA ALA A 231 12.90 -19.50 -8.67
C ALA A 231 11.63 -18.62 -8.63
N ALA A 232 11.68 -17.50 -7.90
CA ALA A 232 10.56 -16.58 -7.79
C ALA A 232 10.23 -15.92 -9.13
N VAL A 233 11.24 -15.43 -9.87
CA VAL A 233 11.05 -14.81 -11.19
C VAL A 233 10.46 -15.80 -12.19
N LEU A 234 10.91 -17.06 -12.17
CA LEU A 234 10.40 -18.12 -13.05
C LEU A 234 9.02 -18.67 -12.62
N GLY A 235 8.33 -18.03 -11.66
CA GLY A 235 6.96 -18.35 -11.27
C GLY A 235 6.83 -19.50 -10.26
N SER A 236 7.93 -19.95 -9.65
CA SER A 236 7.86 -21.00 -8.63
C SER A 236 7.10 -20.50 -7.40
N SER A 237 6.07 -21.25 -7.01
CA SER A 237 5.18 -20.90 -5.90
C SER A 237 4.47 -19.54 -6.07
N GLU A 238 4.16 -19.17 -7.32
CA GLU A 238 3.26 -18.05 -7.57
C GLU A 238 1.91 -18.28 -6.89
N VAL A 239 1.34 -17.20 -6.33
CA VAL A 239 0.03 -17.25 -5.68
C VAL A 239 -1.06 -17.46 -6.71
N ASP A 240 -1.96 -18.40 -6.43
CA ASP A 240 -3.10 -18.72 -7.27
C ASP A 240 -3.89 -17.46 -7.67
N HIS A 241 -4.21 -17.37 -8.96
CA HIS A 241 -4.90 -16.21 -9.54
C HIS A 241 -6.29 -16.01 -8.91
N SER A 242 -7.04 -17.08 -8.66
CA SER A 242 -8.37 -16.99 -8.06
C SER A 242 -8.30 -16.51 -6.62
N PHE A 243 -7.33 -17.01 -5.84
CA PHE A 243 -7.06 -16.52 -4.49
C PHE A 243 -6.70 -15.04 -4.50
N ARG A 244 -5.80 -14.59 -5.39
CA ARG A 244 -5.38 -13.19 -5.52
C ARG A 244 -6.55 -12.25 -5.79
N LEU A 245 -7.45 -12.63 -6.71
CA LEU A 245 -8.65 -11.85 -7.00
C LEU A 245 -9.56 -11.74 -5.78
N ARG A 246 -9.83 -12.87 -5.11
CA ARG A 246 -10.63 -12.90 -3.89
C ARG A 246 -10.02 -12.04 -2.79
N PHE A 247 -8.70 -12.16 -2.60
CA PHE A 247 -7.95 -11.34 -1.65
C PHE A 247 -8.11 -9.86 -1.95
N LEU A 248 -7.85 -9.41 -3.18
CA LEU A 248 -7.93 -8.00 -3.54
C LEU A 248 -9.35 -7.45 -3.36
N ALA A 249 -10.36 -8.22 -3.77
CA ALA A 249 -11.75 -7.83 -3.63
C ALA A 249 -12.18 -7.73 -2.16
N TRP A 250 -11.87 -8.74 -1.35
CA TRP A 250 -12.09 -8.71 0.10
C TRP A 250 -11.31 -7.57 0.77
N TYR A 251 -10.04 -7.41 0.44
CA TYR A 251 -9.17 -6.39 1.02
C TYR A 251 -9.72 -4.99 0.76
N LEU A 252 -10.18 -4.70 -0.46
CA LEU A 252 -10.67 -3.36 -0.83
C LEU A 252 -12.12 -3.10 -0.37
N SER A 253 -12.96 -4.12 -0.25
CA SER A 253 -14.38 -3.95 0.09
C SER A 253 -14.75 -4.24 1.54
N SER A 254 -13.93 -5.02 2.25
CA SER A 254 -14.22 -5.53 3.60
C SER A 254 -13.18 -5.10 4.62
N TYR A 255 -11.89 -5.16 4.26
CA TYR A 255 -10.80 -4.75 5.16
C TYR A 255 -10.49 -3.25 5.10
N CYS A 256 -10.52 -2.69 3.89
CA CYS A 256 -10.44 -1.26 3.65
C CYS A 256 -11.84 -0.64 3.61
N VAL A 257 -11.86 0.68 3.80
CA VAL A 257 -13.03 1.53 3.58
C VAL A 257 -12.70 2.63 2.59
N ARG A 258 -13.65 2.99 1.72
CA ARG A 258 -13.48 4.15 0.85
C ARG A 258 -13.71 5.45 1.62
N ALA A 259 -12.93 6.48 1.32
CA ALA A 259 -13.06 7.78 1.99
C ALA A 259 -14.40 8.51 1.75
N ASP A 260 -15.13 8.14 0.71
CA ASP A 260 -16.44 8.68 0.35
C ASP A 260 -17.62 7.84 0.88
N ASP A 261 -17.36 6.67 1.45
CA ASP A 261 -18.38 5.77 1.99
C ASP A 261 -18.62 6.03 3.48
N VAL A 262 -19.45 7.04 3.76
CA VAL A 262 -19.77 7.46 5.13
C VAL A 262 -20.46 6.37 5.93
N GLU A 263 -21.31 5.56 5.28
CA GLU A 263 -22.05 4.49 5.95
C GLU A 263 -21.10 3.36 6.39
N ALA A 264 -20.20 2.92 5.52
CA ALA A 264 -19.19 1.93 5.87
C ALA A 264 -18.28 2.45 7.00
N ILE A 265 -17.84 3.71 6.95
CA ILE A 265 -17.04 4.32 8.03
C ILE A 265 -17.81 4.28 9.36
N GLN A 266 -19.09 4.65 9.36
CA GLN A 266 -19.94 4.60 10.54
C GLN A 266 -20.09 3.18 11.09
N ASN A 267 -20.22 2.18 10.21
CA ASN A 267 -20.31 0.77 10.60
C ASN A 267 -19.02 0.28 11.28
N HIS A 268 -17.83 0.59 10.72
CA HIS A 268 -16.56 0.25 11.37
C HIS A 268 -16.42 0.88 12.76
N ILE A 269 -16.80 2.15 12.90
CA ILE A 269 -16.80 2.85 14.20
C ILE A 269 -17.81 2.20 15.15
N GLY A 270 -19.02 1.86 14.67
CA GLY A 270 -20.06 1.21 15.47
C GLY A 270 -19.64 -0.16 16.01
N ILE A 271 -18.99 -0.97 15.18
CA ILE A 271 -18.42 -2.27 15.60
C ILE A 271 -17.39 -2.05 16.70
N ALA A 272 -16.45 -1.13 16.52
CA ALA A 272 -15.45 -0.84 17.54
C ALA A 272 -16.08 -0.33 18.84
N LEU A 273 -17.09 0.56 18.76
CA LEU A 273 -17.84 1.03 19.92
C LEU A 273 -18.54 -0.12 20.68
N SER A 274 -19.07 -1.11 19.97
CA SER A 274 -19.71 -2.29 20.57
C SER A 274 -18.73 -3.26 21.27
N GLN A 275 -17.46 -3.21 20.87
CA GLN A 275 -16.38 -4.02 21.44
C GLN A 275 -15.64 -3.31 22.57
N LEU A 276 -15.96 -2.03 22.84
CA LEU A 276 -15.38 -1.31 23.96
C LEU A 276 -15.65 -2.07 25.26
N ASP A 277 -14.64 -2.10 26.13
CA ASP A 277 -14.75 -2.66 27.48
C ASP A 277 -15.61 -1.72 28.35
N VAL A 278 -16.94 -1.83 28.20
CA VAL A 278 -17.95 -1.04 28.91
C VAL A 278 -18.86 -2.00 29.69
N LEU A 279 -18.79 -1.96 31.03
CA LEU A 279 -19.91 -2.41 31.86
C LEU A 279 -20.98 -1.30 31.86
N PRO A 280 -22.27 -1.59 31.56
CA PRO A 280 -23.19 -0.57 31.08
C PRO A 280 -23.84 0.29 32.17
N LYS A 281 -24.09 1.58 31.87
CA LYS A 281 -25.47 2.12 31.71
C LYS A 281 -25.66 3.51 31.06
N ASP A 282 -24.67 4.42 31.03
CA ASP A 282 -24.96 5.85 30.71
C ASP A 282 -24.10 6.54 29.61
N ALA A 283 -23.31 5.82 28.79
CA ALA A 283 -22.25 6.42 27.98
C ALA A 283 -22.66 7.06 26.61
N ASN A 284 -23.80 6.70 26.01
CA ASN A 284 -24.01 6.89 24.57
C ASN A 284 -24.26 8.34 24.08
N ALA A 285 -24.90 9.22 24.86
CA ALA A 285 -25.32 10.54 24.34
C ALA A 285 -24.17 11.56 24.26
N ARG A 286 -23.33 11.62 25.30
CA ARG A 286 -22.22 12.59 25.39
C ARG A 286 -21.07 12.28 24.43
N GLN A 287 -20.90 11.00 24.09
CA GLN A 287 -19.91 10.54 23.12
C GLN A 287 -20.31 10.90 21.69
N LEU A 288 -21.59 10.73 21.36
CA LEU A 288 -22.13 11.14 20.06
C LEU A 288 -22.02 12.66 19.85
N GLU A 289 -22.24 13.45 20.90
CA GLU A 289 -22.04 14.90 20.88
C GLU A 289 -20.58 15.29 20.62
N LYS A 290 -19.63 14.70 21.35
CA LYS A 290 -18.18 14.91 21.12
C LYS A 290 -17.73 14.48 19.73
N PHE A 291 -18.25 13.37 19.22
CA PHE A 291 -17.96 12.91 17.85
C PHE A 291 -18.43 13.93 16.81
N ASN A 292 -19.67 14.41 16.93
CA ASN A 292 -20.22 15.42 16.04
C ASN A 292 -19.43 16.73 16.09
N GLU A 293 -19.00 17.16 17.28
CA GLU A 293 -18.16 18.35 17.45
C GLU A 293 -16.79 18.18 16.77
N CYS A 294 -16.12 17.05 16.96
CA CYS A 294 -14.84 16.77 16.31
C CYS A 294 -14.98 16.65 14.78
N ALA A 295 -16.03 15.97 14.31
CA ALA A 295 -16.32 15.86 12.89
C ALA A 295 -16.60 17.23 12.25
N GLN A 296 -17.29 18.13 12.96
CA GLN A 296 -17.52 19.50 12.50
C GLN A 296 -16.22 20.30 12.43
N ARG A 297 -15.38 20.26 13.47
CA ARG A 297 -14.06 20.92 13.46
C ARG A 297 -13.16 20.44 12.32
N GLU A 298 -13.20 19.15 12.01
CA GLU A 298 -12.42 18.59 10.89
C GLU A 298 -12.99 19.00 9.53
N ARG A 299 -14.33 19.06 9.36
CA ARG A 299 -14.94 19.63 8.15
C ARG A 299 -14.53 21.08 7.95
N GLU A 300 -14.52 21.88 9.01
CA GLU A 300 -14.07 23.28 8.97
C GLU A 300 -12.58 23.39 8.61
N ARG A 301 -11.73 22.54 9.18
CA ARG A 301 -10.30 22.46 8.82
C ARG A 301 -10.13 22.09 7.35
N ARG A 302 -10.83 21.07 6.86
CA ARG A 302 -10.76 20.62 5.46
C ARG A 302 -11.25 21.71 4.49
N ASN A 303 -12.32 22.42 4.84
CA ASN A 303 -12.81 23.55 4.06
C ASN A 303 -11.79 24.70 4.00
N ARG A 304 -11.09 24.99 5.09
CA ARG A 304 -9.99 25.98 5.09
C ARG A 304 -8.85 25.55 4.17
N VAL A 305 -8.37 24.31 4.31
CA VAL A 305 -7.29 23.78 3.45
C VAL A 305 -7.68 23.82 1.97
N LEU A 306 -8.91 23.41 1.63
CA LEU A 306 -9.42 23.45 0.26
C LEU A 306 -9.60 24.88 -0.27
N ALA A 307 -9.96 25.84 0.59
CA ALA A 307 -10.05 27.25 0.22
C ALA A 307 -8.66 27.83 -0.05
N GLU A 308 -7.68 27.56 0.83
CA GLU A 308 -6.28 27.97 0.65
C GLU A 308 -5.69 27.41 -0.66
N TYR A 309 -6.00 26.14 -0.97
CA TYR A 309 -5.57 25.49 -2.23
C TYR A 309 -6.23 26.07 -3.49
N ARG A 310 -7.44 26.63 -3.37
CA ARG A 310 -8.12 27.33 -4.48
C ARG A 310 -7.56 28.72 -4.70
N THR A 311 -7.21 29.41 -3.62
CA THR A 311 -6.61 30.76 -3.69
C THR A 311 -5.19 30.71 -4.27
N SER A 312 -4.36 29.73 -3.85
CA SER A 312 -2.99 29.56 -4.36
C SER A 312 -2.91 29.19 -5.85
N ARG A 313 -4.02 28.76 -6.44
CA ARG A 313 -4.12 28.38 -7.86
C ARG A 313 -4.58 29.53 -8.76
N ASN A 314 -5.20 30.56 -8.19
CA ASN A 314 -5.60 31.77 -8.90
C ASN A 314 -4.47 32.81 -9.00
N ASP A 315 -3.38 32.65 -8.23
CA ASP A 315 -2.19 33.51 -8.29
C ASP A 315 -1.15 33.04 -9.34
N VAL A 316 -1.48 32.03 -10.17
CA VAL A 316 -0.60 31.45 -11.22
C VAL A 316 -1.25 31.54 -12.61
N ILE A 317 -2.09 32.56 -12.86
CA ILE A 317 -2.59 32.91 -14.20
C ILE A 317 -2.18 34.35 -14.52
#